data_AF-A0A7I8NMM0-F1
#
_entry.id   AF-A0A7I8NMM0-F1
#
_cell.length_a   1.000
_cell.length_b   1.000
_cell.length_c   1.000
_cell.angle_alpha   90.00
_cell.angle_beta   90.00
_cell.angle_gamma   90.00
#
_symmetry.space_group_name_H-M   'P 1'
#
loop_
_entity.id
_entity.type
_entity.pdbx_description
1 polymer ?
#
loop_
_entity_poly.entity_id
_entity_poly.type
_entity_poly.pdbx_seq_one_letter_code
_entity_poly.pdbx_strand_id
1 'polypeptide(L)'
;MKNYNWDYFKAQINQKLSEPKTKKIYSQRKIDVEPVFGFMKAILGFTRMSVRGINKVKRELGFVLMALNIRKIAAQRAVHYQIHLKKADFYQIINRNQLFYIA
;
A
#
# COMPACT_ATOMS: atom_id res chain seq x y z
N MET A 1 -36.47 -10.04 18.37
CA MET A 1 -35.86 -10.93 19.38
C MET A 1 -34.35 -10.69 19.37
N LYS A 2 -33.72 -10.41 20.51
CA LYS A 2 -32.29 -10.04 20.58
C LYS A 2 -31.43 -11.31 20.51
N ASN A 3 -30.36 -11.31 19.71
CA ASN A 3 -29.46 -12.46 19.57
C ASN A 3 -28.34 -12.40 20.61
N TYR A 4 -28.52 -13.12 21.72
CA TYR A 4 -27.59 -13.12 22.85
C TYR A 4 -26.20 -13.68 22.52
N ASN A 5 -26.10 -14.64 21.60
CA ASN A 5 -24.79 -15.16 21.15
C ASN A 5 -23.98 -14.08 20.43
N TRP A 6 -24.65 -13.25 19.64
CA TRP A 6 -24.01 -12.16 18.91
C TRP A 6 -23.48 -11.08 19.88
N ASP A 7 -24.28 -10.71 20.87
CA ASP A 7 -23.89 -9.76 21.91
C ASP A 7 -22.70 -10.28 22.74
N TYR A 8 -22.67 -11.58 23.06
CA TYR A 8 -21.55 -12.23 23.75
C TYR A 8 -20.22 -12.07 22.98
N PHE A 9 -20.18 -12.46 21.71
CA PHE A 9 -18.95 -12.34 20.91
C PHE A 9 -18.54 -10.88 20.68
N LYS A 10 -19.51 -9.98 20.50
CA LYS A 10 -19.24 -8.54 20.36
C LYS A 10 -18.56 -7.99 21.62
N ALA A 11 -19.07 -8.35 22.80
CA ALA A 11 -18.47 -7.95 24.08
C ALA A 11 -17.04 -8.50 24.22
N GLN A 12 -16.81 -9.76 23.85
CA GLN A 12 -15.49 -10.39 23.89
C GLN A 12 -14.48 -9.70 22.96
N ILE A 13 -14.90 -9.34 21.74
CA ILE A 13 -14.05 -8.61 20.79
C ILE A 13 -13.76 -7.20 21.30
N ASN A 14 -14.78 -6.48 21.81
CA ASN A 14 -14.60 -5.14 22.35
C ASN A 14 -13.64 -5.13 23.54
N GLN A 15 -13.71 -6.13 24.41
CA GLN A 15 -12.78 -6.28 25.53
C GLN A 15 -11.35 -6.45 25.01
N LYS A 16 -11.12 -7.34 24.04
CA LYS A 16 -9.80 -7.53 23.41
C LYS A 16 -9.30 -6.27 22.71
N LEU A 17 -10.15 -5.57 21.97
CA LEU A 17 -9.78 -4.33 21.27
C LEU A 17 -9.54 -3.14 22.21
N SER A 18 -10.06 -3.19 23.44
CA SER A 18 -9.83 -2.18 24.47
C SER A 18 -8.46 -2.31 25.13
N GLU A 19 -7.86 -3.50 25.10
CA GLU A 19 -6.54 -3.75 25.66
C GLU A 19 -5.46 -2.93 24.91
N PRO A 20 -4.57 -2.19 25.60
CA PRO A 20 -3.63 -1.27 24.95
C PRO A 20 -2.75 -1.93 23.88
N LYS A 21 -2.28 -3.14 24.16
CA LYS A 21 -1.43 -3.92 23.24
C LYS A 21 -2.18 -4.29 21.95
N THR A 22 -3.37 -4.86 22.10
CA THR A 22 -4.20 -5.31 20.98
C THR A 22 -4.74 -4.13 20.18
N LYS A 23 -5.11 -3.03 20.86
CA LYS A 23 -5.52 -1.77 20.24
C LYS A 23 -4.43 -1.22 19.31
N LYS A 24 -3.17 -1.21 19.77
CA LYS A 24 -2.00 -0.77 18.98
C LYS A 24 -1.78 -1.65 17.75
N ILE A 25 -1.88 -2.97 17.90
CA ILE A 25 -1.75 -3.91 16.77
C ILE A 25 -2.87 -3.68 15.75
N TYR A 26 -4.10 -3.50 16.23
CA TYR A 26 -5.26 -3.27 15.38
C TYR A 26 -5.15 -1.94 14.61
N SER A 27 -4.72 -0.86 15.26
CA SER A 27 -4.48 0.42 14.56
C SER A 27 -3.40 0.30 13.49
N GLN A 28 -2.32 -0.43 13.77
CA GLN A 28 -1.23 -0.65 12.80
C GLN A 28 -1.73 -1.41 11.56
N ARG A 29 -2.59 -2.41 11.73
CA ARG A 29 -3.15 -3.19 10.60
C ARG A 29 -3.99 -2.35 9.64
N LYS A 30 -4.65 -1.30 10.12
CA LYS A 30 -5.40 -0.37 9.24
C LYS A 30 -4.49 0.40 8.28
N ILE A 31 -3.24 0.60 8.67
CA ILE A 31 -2.23 1.32 7.88
C ILE A 31 -1.48 0.34 6.98
N ASP A 32 -1.17 -0.86 7.49
CA ASP A 32 -0.30 -1.78 6.77
C ASP A 32 -1.07 -2.78 5.90
N VAL A 33 -2.05 -3.46 6.51
CA VAL A 33 -2.68 -4.65 5.93
C VAL A 33 -3.87 -4.27 5.05
N GLU A 34 -4.76 -3.42 5.56
CA GLU A 34 -5.96 -3.00 4.82
C GLU A 34 -5.64 -2.33 3.47
N PRO A 35 -4.64 -1.42 3.36
CA PRO A 35 -4.32 -0.80 2.08
C PRO A 35 -3.78 -1.78 1.06
N VAL A 36 -3.02 -2.81 1.48
CA VAL A 36 -2.54 -3.85 0.57
C VAL A 36 -3.73 -4.59 -0.06
N PHE A 37 -4.71 -5.00 0.75
CA PHE A 37 -5.92 -5.64 0.22
C PHE A 37 -6.77 -4.70 -0.65
N GLY A 38 -6.85 -3.42 -0.29
CA GLY A 38 -7.48 -2.39 -1.11
C GLY A 38 -6.82 -2.29 -2.49
N PHE A 39 -5.49 -2.24 -2.54
CA PHE A 39 -4.73 -2.21 -3.80
C PHE A 39 -4.87 -3.51 -4.60
N MET A 40 -4.85 -4.67 -3.96
CA MET A 40 -5.09 -5.95 -4.67
C MET A 40 -6.41 -5.90 -5.44
N LYS A 41 -7.48 -5.41 -4.81
CA LYS A 41 -8.80 -5.30 -5.43
C LYS A 41 -8.86 -4.19 -6.48
N ALA A 42 -8.48 -2.98 -6.13
CA ALA A 42 -8.65 -1.81 -6.97
C ALA A 42 -7.67 -1.76 -8.16
N ILE A 43 -6.43 -2.20 -7.96
CA ILE A 43 -5.37 -2.09 -8.98
C ILE A 43 -5.27 -3.37 -9.82
N LEU A 44 -5.37 -4.55 -9.19
CA LEU A 44 -5.21 -5.82 -9.89
C LEU A 44 -6.54 -6.53 -10.18
N GLY A 45 -7.67 -6.00 -9.73
CA GLY A 45 -8.97 -6.69 -9.84
C GLY A 45 -9.04 -7.99 -9.04
N PHE A 46 -8.07 -8.24 -8.14
CA PHE A 46 -7.93 -9.51 -7.44
C PHE A 46 -8.90 -9.57 -6.26
N THR A 47 -10.09 -10.12 -6.52
CA THR A 47 -11.19 -10.21 -5.54
C THR A 47 -11.40 -11.61 -4.97
N ARG A 48 -10.88 -12.64 -5.65
CA ARG A 48 -11.00 -14.04 -5.25
C ARG A 48 -9.74 -14.83 -5.58
N MET A 49 -9.46 -15.86 -4.78
CA MET A 49 -8.45 -16.86 -5.11
C MET A 49 -8.93 -17.72 -6.28
N SER A 50 -8.06 -17.98 -7.23
CA SER A 50 -8.33 -18.87 -8.37
C SER A 50 -8.10 -20.34 -8.02
N VAL A 51 -7.24 -20.63 -7.02
CA VAL A 51 -6.87 -22.00 -6.63
C VAL A 51 -7.42 -22.39 -5.26
N ARG A 52 -7.61 -23.70 -5.07
CA ARG A 52 -8.00 -24.30 -3.78
C ARG A 52 -6.83 -25.03 -3.12
N GLY A 53 -6.81 -25.07 -1.79
CA GLY A 53 -5.78 -25.71 -0.98
C GLY A 53 -4.70 -24.75 -0.49
N ILE A 54 -4.32 -24.87 0.78
CA ILE A 54 -3.54 -23.84 1.50
C ILE A 54 -2.19 -23.53 0.85
N ASN A 55 -1.49 -24.56 0.34
CA ASN A 55 -0.19 -24.38 -0.30
C ASN A 55 -0.29 -23.65 -1.65
N LYS A 56 -1.37 -23.90 -2.41
CA LYS A 56 -1.61 -23.23 -3.69
C LYS A 56 -2.03 -21.76 -3.47
N VAL A 57 -2.94 -21.52 -2.51
CA VAL A 57 -3.37 -20.18 -2.12
C VAL A 57 -2.21 -19.31 -1.65
N LYS A 58 -1.29 -19.86 -0.83
CA LYS A 58 -0.08 -19.14 -0.40
C LYS A 58 0.78 -18.69 -1.58
N ARG A 59 0.96 -19.55 -2.59
CA ARG A 59 1.72 -19.20 -3.81
C ARG A 59 1.02 -18.15 -4.65
N GLU A 60 -0.28 -18.31 -4.87
CA GLU A 60 -1.09 -17.31 -5.60
C GLU A 60 -0.99 -15.93 -4.94
N LEU A 61 -1.19 -15.87 -3.62
CA LEU A 61 -1.06 -14.62 -2.87
C LEU A 61 0.35 -14.02 -3.01
N GLY A 62 1.40 -14.85 -2.99
CA GLY A 62 2.77 -14.41 -3.23
C GLY A 62 2.96 -13.73 -4.58
N PHE A 63 2.40 -14.27 -5.65
CA PHE A 63 2.45 -13.65 -6.98
C PHE A 63 1.72 -12.30 -7.02
N VAL A 64 0.52 -12.22 -6.43
CA VAL A 64 -0.25 -10.98 -6.40
C VAL A 64 0.50 -9.88 -5.65
N LEU A 65 1.10 -10.21 -4.51
CA LEU A 65 1.91 -9.26 -3.73
C LEU A 65 3.17 -8.83 -4.50
N MET A 66 3.81 -9.74 -5.23
CA MET A 66 4.97 -9.43 -6.06
C MET A 66 4.61 -8.46 -7.19
N ALA A 67 3.47 -8.69 -7.87
CA ALA A 67 2.96 -7.79 -8.89
C ALA A 67 2.68 -6.38 -8.34
N LEU A 68 2.08 -6.28 -7.15
CA LEU A 68 1.89 -4.99 -6.48
C LEU A 68 3.21 -4.29 -6.16
N ASN A 69 4.19 -5.02 -5.65
CA ASN A 69 5.50 -4.45 -5.31
C ASN A 69 6.25 -3.95 -6.55
N ILE A 70 6.23 -4.70 -7.67
CA ILE A 70 6.81 -4.26 -8.94
C ILE A 70 6.16 -2.96 -9.41
N ARG A 71 4.83 -2.86 -9.37
CA ARG A 71 4.11 -1.62 -9.72
C ARG A 71 4.52 -0.44 -8.84
N LYS A 72 4.66 -0.65 -7.53
CA LYS A 72 5.13 0.40 -6.60
C LYS A 72 6.54 0.87 -6.95
N ILE A 73 7.47 -0.06 -7.22
CA ILE A 73 8.85 0.28 -7.61
C ILE A 73 8.87 1.06 -8.93
N ALA A 74 8.09 0.63 -9.92
CA ALA A 74 8.01 1.33 -11.20
C ALA A 74 7.48 2.77 -11.04
N ALA A 75 6.43 2.96 -10.25
CA ALA A 75 5.88 4.29 -9.96
C ALA A 75 6.89 5.19 -9.23
N GLN A 76 7.58 4.66 -8.22
CA GLN A 76 8.63 5.39 -7.50
C GLN A 76 9.77 5.81 -8.42
N ARG A 77 10.23 4.91 -9.30
CA ARG A 77 11.28 5.21 -10.29
C ARG A 77 10.84 6.31 -11.27
N ALA A 78 9.59 6.28 -11.74
CA ALA A 78 9.07 7.30 -12.65
C ALA A 78 9.05 8.69 -11.98
N VAL A 79 8.60 8.78 -10.72
CA VAL A 79 8.63 10.04 -9.95
C VAL A 79 10.05 10.54 -9.76
N HIS A 80 10.97 9.64 -9.36
CA HIS A 80 12.38 10.00 -9.15
C HIS A 80 13.03 10.53 -10.43
N TYR A 81 12.80 9.87 -11.56
CA TYR A 81 13.30 10.29 -12.86
C TYR A 81 12.76 11.68 -13.27
N GLN A 82 11.47 11.94 -13.08
CA GLN A 82 10.88 13.26 -13.34
C GLN A 82 11.50 14.36 -12.48
N ILE A 83 11.78 14.10 -11.20
CA ILE A 83 12.44 15.06 -10.31
C ILE A 83 13.86 15.36 -10.81
N HIS A 84 14.60 14.33 -11.23
CA HIS A 84 15.93 14.49 -11.78
C HIS A 84 15.95 15.32 -13.07
N LEU A 85 15.03 15.06 -13.99
CA LEU A 85 14.91 15.83 -15.23
C LEU A 85 14.61 17.31 -14.95
N LYS A 86 13.59 17.60 -14.12
CA LYS A 86 13.25 18.99 -13.76
C LYS A 86 14.42 19.73 -13.13
N LYS A 87 15.21 19.03 -12.31
CA LYS A 87 16.41 19.60 -11.70
C LYS A 87 17.50 19.88 -12.73
N ALA A 88 17.71 18.99 -13.70
CA ALA A 88 18.64 19.21 -14.80
C ALA A 88 18.23 20.41 -15.67
N ASP A 89 16.95 20.52 -16.02
CA ASP A 89 16.40 21.63 -16.81
C ASP A 89 16.62 22.99 -16.10
N PHE A 90 16.40 23.03 -14.78
CA PHE A 90 16.63 24.23 -13.97
C PHE A 90 18.09 24.71 -14.04
N TYR A 91 19.06 23.79 -13.90
CA TYR A 91 20.48 24.15 -14.01
C TYR A 91 20.86 24.62 -15.41
N GLN A 92 20.28 24.02 -16.46
CA GLN A 92 20.49 24.47 -17.84
C GLN A 92 19.97 25.90 -18.08
N ILE A 93 18.80 26.23 -17.50
CA ILE A 93 18.24 27.60 -17.57
C ILE A 93 19.15 28.60 -16.88
N ILE A 94 19.64 28.31 -15.67
CA ILE A 94 20.56 29.20 -14.94
C ILE A 94 21.83 29.43 -15.76
N ASN A 95 22.43 28.36 -16.29
CA ASN A 95 23.69 28.45 -17.01
C ASN A 95 23.53 29.26 -18.32
N ARG A 96 22.42 29.06 -19.05
CA ARG A 96 22.08 29.92 -20.20
C ARG A 96 21.91 31.37 -19.80
N ASN A 97 21.17 31.65 -18.73
CA ASN A 97 20.96 33.02 -18.27
C ASN A 97 22.28 33.68 -17.85
N GLN A 98 23.18 32.98 -17.15
CA GLN A 98 24.51 33.52 -16.83
C GLN A 98 25.31 33.88 -18.08
N LEU A 99 25.33 33.03 -19.11
CA LEU A 99 26.02 33.32 -20.37
C LEU A 99 25.48 34.58 -21.07
N PHE A 100 24.18 34.86 -20.97
CA PHE A 100 23.58 36.10 -21.50
C PHE A 100 24.01 37.38 -20.78
N TYR A 101 24.44 37.31 -19.51
CA TYR A 101 24.91 38.50 -18.77
C TYR A 101 26.41 38.78 -18.94
N ILE A 102 27.15 37.85 -19.55
CA ILE A 102 28.61 37.95 -19.73
C ILE A 102 28.97 38.34 -21.18
N ALA A 103 28.00 38.30 -22.10
CA ALA A 103 28.11 38.81 -23.47
C ALA A 103 27.66 40.28 -23.56
#